data_AF-A0A2E6PRK5-F1
#
_entry.id   AF-A0A2E6PRK5-F1
#
_cell.length_a   1.000
_cell.length_b   1.000
_cell.length_c   1.000
_cell.angle_alpha   90.00
_cell.angle_beta   90.00
_cell.angle_gamma   90.00
#
_symmetry.space_group_name_H-M   'P 1'
#
loop_
_entity.id
_entity.type
_entity.pdbx_description
1 polymer ?
#
loop_
_entity_poly.entity_id
_entity_poly.type
_entity_poly.pdbx_seq_one_letter_code
_entity_poly.pdbx_strand_id
1 'polypeptide(L)' 'MNWILEPIRDLLVWLFENTLEPLSDYPNTIFLLLGFGGATYWMLIQNKLNKKAEKDPDQIK' A
#
# COMPACT_ATOMS: atom_id res chain seq x y z
N MET A 1 -16.60 -39.01 3.18
CA MET A 1 -15.67 -38.00 2.66
C MET A 1 -16.32 -36.61 2.59
N ASN A 2 -17.58 -36.52 2.17
CA ASN A 2 -18.32 -35.26 2.03
C ASN A 2 -18.47 -34.45 3.33
N TRP A 3 -18.61 -35.11 4.49
CA TRP A 3 -18.78 -34.43 5.79
C TRP A 3 -17.58 -33.59 6.26
N ILE A 4 -16.39 -33.79 5.69
CA ILE A 4 -15.21 -32.93 5.93
C ILE A 4 -15.06 -31.89 4.80
N LEU A 5 -15.31 -32.30 3.56
CA LEU A 5 -15.12 -31.44 2.40
C LEU A 5 -16.16 -30.32 2.30
N GLU A 6 -17.41 -30.57 2.71
CA GLU A 6 -18.49 -29.59 2.68
C GLU A 6 -18.24 -28.41 3.65
N PRO A 7 -17.91 -28.62 4.95
CA PRO A 7 -17.59 -27.50 5.83
C PRO A 7 -16.38 -26.67 5.39
N ILE A 8 -15.36 -27.32 4.82
CA ILE A 8 -14.18 -26.62 4.30
C ILE A 8 -14.56 -25.76 3.09
N ARG A 9 -15.37 -26.31 2.17
CA ARG A 9 -15.91 -25.55 1.04
C ARG A 9 -16.69 -24.34 1.53
N ASP A 10 -17.63 -24.53 2.45
CA ASP A 10 -18.50 -23.46 2.93
C ASP A 10 -17.69 -22.36 3.63
N LEU A 11 -16.65 -22.74 4.38
CA LEU A 11 -15.72 -21.78 4.98
C LEU A 11 -14.94 -20.99 3.93
N LEU A 12 -14.44 -21.64 2.87
CA LEU A 12 -13.70 -20.97 1.80
C LEU A 12 -14.59 -20.03 0.98
N VAL A 13 -15.82 -20.45 0.68
CA VAL A 13 -16.82 -19.62 0.00
C VAL A 13 -17.17 -18.42 0.86
N TRP A 14 -17.50 -18.64 2.14
CA TRP A 14 -17.80 -17.56 3.07
C TRP A 14 -16.64 -16.57 3.19
N LEU A 15 -15.40 -17.06 3.32
CA LEU A 15 -14.22 -16.21 3.39
C LEU A 15 -14.09 -15.35 2.12
N PHE A 16 -14.26 -15.94 0.95
CA PHE A 16 -14.14 -15.23 -0.31
C PHE A 16 -15.23 -14.14 -0.44
N GLU A 17 -16.50 -14.52 -0.28
CA GLU A 17 -17.68 -13.65 -0.44
C GLU A 17 -17.72 -12.52 0.60
N ASN A 18 -17.16 -12.72 1.79
CA ASN A 18 -17.22 -11.74 2.87
C ASN A 18 -15.92 -10.95 3.05
N THR A 19 -14.84 -11.30 2.34
CA THR A 19 -13.56 -10.57 2.44
C THR A 19 -13.00 -10.16 1.08
N LEU A 20 -12.59 -11.12 0.25
CA LEU A 20 -11.86 -10.86 -0.98
C LEU A 20 -12.73 -10.26 -2.08
N GLU A 21 -13.96 -10.72 -2.23
CA GLU A 21 -14.90 -10.18 -3.22
C GLU A 21 -15.31 -8.73 -2.90
N PRO A 22 -15.72 -8.36 -1.66
CA PRO A 22 -16.01 -6.97 -1.30
C PRO A 22 -14.78 -6.06 -1.34
N LEU A 23 -13.57 -6.60 -1.11
CA LEU A 23 -12.33 -5.85 -1.22
C LEU A 23 -12.07 -5.34 -2.63
N SER A 24 -12.56 -6.02 -3.67
CA SER A 24 -12.48 -5.56 -5.06
C SER A 24 -11.11 -4.95 -5.39
N ASP A 25 -11.07 -3.76 -6.00
CA ASP A 25 -9.86 -3.01 -6.33
C ASP A 25 -9.39 -2.04 -5.23
N TYR A 26 -9.99 -2.08 -4.03
CA TYR A 26 -9.56 -1.21 -2.93
C TYR A 26 -8.08 -1.39 -2.56
N PRO A 27 -7.52 -2.61 -2.45
CA PRO A 27 -6.10 -2.79 -2.14
C PRO A 27 -5.18 -2.12 -3.18
N ASN A 28 -5.48 -2.30 -4.46
CA ASN A 28 -4.72 -1.69 -5.56
C ASN A 28 -4.79 -0.17 -5.49
N THR A 29 -6.00 0.36 -5.29
CA THR A 29 -6.24 1.81 -5.18
C THR A 29 -5.48 2.40 -4.00
N ILE A 30 -5.55 1.77 -2.82
CA ILE A 30 -4.82 2.19 -1.62
C ILE A 30 -3.31 2.15 -1.87
N PHE A 31 -2.81 1.08 -2.48
CA PHE A 31 -1.38 0.95 -2.79
C PHE A 31 -0.90 2.05 -3.73
N LEU A 32 -1.67 2.36 -4.78
CA LEU A 32 -1.34 3.45 -5.70
C LEU A 32 -1.38 4.80 -5.00
N LEU A 33 -2.39 5.08 -4.18
CA LEU A 33 -2.48 6.33 -3.42
C LEU A 33 -1.33 6.51 -2.45
N LEU A 34 -0.95 5.45 -1.72
CA LEU A 34 0.21 5.48 -0.82
C LEU A 34 1.52 5.64 -1.60
N GLY A 35 1.67 4.94 -2.73
CA GLY A 35 2.85 5.04 -3.58
C GLY A 35 3.04 6.44 -4.15
N PHE A 36 2.04 6.96 -4.86
CA PHE A 36 2.11 8.30 -5.46
C PHE A 36 2.10 9.42 -4.40
N GLY A 37 1.29 9.28 -3.35
CA GLY A 37 1.26 10.23 -2.25
C GLY A 37 2.58 10.28 -1.50
N GLY A 38 3.14 9.11 -1.17
CA GLY A 38 4.45 8.98 -0.51
C GLY A 38 5.59 9.52 -1.37
N ALA A 39 5.64 9.19 -2.66
CA ALA A 39 6.63 9.72 -3.59
C ALA A 39 6.54 11.25 -3.72
N THR A 40 5.32 11.79 -3.84
CA THR A 40 5.11 13.23 -3.90
C THR A 40 5.58 13.92 -2.62
N TYR A 41 5.18 13.39 -1.46
CA TYR A 41 5.61 13.90 -0.16
C TYR A 41 7.13 13.86 -0.01
N TRP A 42 7.77 12.74 -0.38
CA TRP A 42 9.22 12.60 -0.40
C TRP A 42 9.85 13.69 -1.26
N MET A 43 9.40 13.88 -2.50
CA MET A 43 9.98 14.89 -3.40
C MET A 43 9.89 16.31 -2.82
N LEU A 44 8.80 16.65 -2.13
CA LEU A 44 8.65 17.94 -1.46
C LEU A 44 9.67 18.11 -0.32
N ILE A 45 9.87 17.07 0.49
CA ILE A 45 10.87 17.08 1.57
C ILE A 45 12.28 17.15 0.99
N GLN A 46 12.59 16.31 0.00
CA GLN A 46 13.89 16.27 -0.65
C GLN A 46 14.25 17.61 -1.27
N ASN A 47 13.31 18.28 -1.96
CA ASN A 47 13.53 19.62 -2.50
C ASN A 47 13.88 20.65 -1.40
N LYS A 48 13.23 20.58 -0.24
CA LYS A 48 13.56 21.46 0.90
C LYS A 48 14.94 21.17 1.47
N LEU A 49 15.30 19.90 1.61
CA LEU A 49 16.59 19.47 2.15
C LEU A 49 17.73 19.82 1.20
N ASN A 50 17.56 19.61 -0.11
CA ASN A 50 18.53 20.00 -1.13
C ASN A 50 18.82 21.52 -1.08
N LYS A 51 17.78 22.35 -1.01
CA LYS A 51 17.93 23.81 -0.86
C LYS A 51 18.64 24.23 0.43
N LYS A 52 18.51 23.44 1.50
CA LYS A 52 19.22 23.68 2.76
C LYS A 52 20.69 23.33 2.62
N ALA A 53 20.99 22.16 2.05
CA ALA A 53 22.34 21.69 1.78
C ALA A 53 23.13 22.64 0.86
N GLU A 54 22.50 23.20 -0.18
CA GLU A 54 23.14 24.18 -1.08
C GLU A 54 23.62 25.45 -0.37
N LYS A 55 22.98 25.81 0.76
CA LYS A 55 23.30 27.00 1.55
C LYS A 55 24.22 26.71 2.72
N ASP A 56 24.55 25.45 2.96
CA ASP A 56 25.38 25.03 4.07
C ASP A 56 26.86 25.08 3.65
N PRO A 57 27.67 25.98 4.25
CA PRO A 57 29.08 26.13 3.88
C PRO A 57 29.93 24.90 4.21
N ASP A 58 29.47 24.03 5.11
CA ASP A 58 30.17 22.81 5.51
C ASP A 58 29.70 21.57 4.71
N GLN A 59 28.80 21.74 3.73
CA GLN A 59 28.29 20.63 2.92
C GLN A 59 29.37 20.04 2.02
N ILE A 60 29.57 18.72 2.13
CA ILE A 60 30.47 17.95 1.28
C ILE A 60 29.91 17.92 -0.15
N LYS A 61 30.73 18.34 -1.12
CA LYS A 61 30.37 18.40 -2.55
C LYS A 61 30.82 17.17 -3.30
#